data_AF-A0A955DTQ7-F1
#
_entry.id   AF-A0A955DTQ7-F1
#
_cell.length_a   1.000
_cell.length_b   1.000
_cell.length_c   1.000
_cell.angle_alpha   90.00
_cell.angle_beta   90.00
_cell.angle_gamma   90.00
#
_symmetry.space_group_name_H-M   'P 1'
#
loop_
_entity.id
_entity.type
_entity.pdbx_description
1 polymer ?
#
loop_
_entity_poly.entity_id
_entity_poly.type
_entity_poly.pdbx_seq_one_letter_code
_entity_poly.pdbx_strand_id
1 'polypeptide(L)'
;EAALPTLSAGARLTITGHPILDSIELLLVRVEHHGRFLAYGTASGADESYRAVFEAIPAAVPYRPPRVTPKPKIVGVVSGITEADPGVSTERAWIDEHGRYLVRMLFDTAAPGERKASLPIRMAQAHSGPGYGVHFPLRPGVEVLIAFIGGDPDRPVIVGSVPNALTPTPVVDRDATMHRIRTWSGVLVEIDDGA
;
A
#
# COMPACT_ATOMS: atom_id res chain seq x y z
N GLU A 1 15.80 -12.20 -36.06
CA GLU A 1 15.30 -10.99 -36.74
C GLU A 1 14.24 -11.40 -37.74
N ALA A 2 13.22 -10.57 -37.97
CA ALA A 2 12.11 -10.90 -38.85
C ALA A 2 11.60 -9.68 -39.60
N ALA A 3 11.15 -9.87 -40.84
CA ALA A 3 10.47 -8.84 -41.63
C ALA A 3 8.93 -8.87 -41.42
N LEU A 4 8.46 -9.47 -40.32
CA LEU A 4 7.03 -9.62 -40.02
C LEU A 4 6.52 -8.45 -39.15
N PRO A 5 5.63 -7.58 -39.67
CA PRO A 5 5.03 -6.48 -38.91
C PRO A 5 4.02 -6.93 -37.85
N THR A 6 3.56 -8.17 -37.94
CA THR A 6 2.53 -8.75 -37.07
C THR A 6 3.08 -9.32 -35.78
N LEU A 7 4.40 -9.37 -35.59
CA LEU A 7 5.00 -9.85 -34.35
C LEU A 7 4.62 -8.95 -33.18
N SER A 8 4.27 -9.54 -32.04
CA SER A 8 3.91 -8.82 -30.84
C SER A 8 4.40 -9.55 -29.60
N ALA A 9 4.74 -8.81 -28.55
CA ALA A 9 5.08 -9.40 -27.27
C ALA A 9 3.86 -10.17 -26.72
N GLY A 10 4.09 -11.38 -26.21
CA GLY A 10 3.05 -12.32 -25.77
C GLY A 10 2.59 -13.30 -26.85
N ALA A 11 2.95 -13.09 -28.12
CA ALA A 11 2.65 -14.04 -29.18
C ALA A 11 3.50 -15.32 -29.06
N ARG A 12 2.97 -16.42 -29.58
CA ARG A 12 3.69 -17.69 -29.71
C ARG A 12 4.00 -17.97 -31.18
N LEU A 13 5.18 -18.51 -31.44
CA LEU A 13 5.59 -18.91 -32.78
C LEU A 13 6.56 -20.08 -32.76
N THR A 14 6.70 -20.73 -33.91
CA THR A 14 7.74 -21.71 -34.18
C THR A 14 8.63 -21.17 -35.31
N ILE A 15 9.94 -21.33 -35.20
CA ILE A 15 10.88 -20.89 -36.24
C ILE A 15 11.22 -22.07 -37.12
N THR A 16 10.74 -22.09 -38.36
CA THR A 16 11.06 -23.19 -39.28
C THR A 16 12.45 -23.07 -39.89
N GLY A 17 13.15 -24.18 -40.08
CA GLY A 17 14.46 -24.23 -40.75
C GLY A 17 15.65 -23.75 -39.90
N HIS A 18 15.43 -23.48 -38.61
CA HIS A 18 16.50 -23.13 -37.68
C HIS A 18 17.13 -24.41 -37.08
N PRO A 19 18.46 -24.60 -37.13
CA PRO A 19 19.11 -25.88 -36.79
C PRO A 19 18.84 -26.39 -35.37
N ILE A 20 18.43 -25.50 -34.45
CA ILE A 20 18.22 -25.81 -33.03
C ILE A 20 16.77 -25.55 -32.58
N LEU A 21 16.02 -24.67 -33.27
CA LEU A 21 14.76 -24.11 -32.75
C LEU A 21 13.52 -24.60 -33.52
N ASP A 22 13.70 -25.42 -34.55
CA ASP A 22 12.65 -25.91 -35.47
C ASP A 22 11.48 -26.63 -34.77
N SER A 23 11.76 -27.27 -33.64
CA SER A 23 10.79 -28.07 -32.87
C SER A 23 10.30 -27.42 -31.59
N ILE A 24 10.69 -26.16 -31.32
CA ILE A 24 10.40 -25.48 -30.06
C ILE A 24 9.39 -24.36 -30.31
N GLU A 25 8.24 -24.45 -29.64
CA GLU A 25 7.32 -23.30 -29.55
C GLU A 25 7.95 -22.23 -28.67
N LEU A 26 8.03 -21.01 -29.17
CA LEU A 26 8.64 -19.86 -28.51
C LEU A 26 7.57 -18.85 -28.10
N LEU A 27 7.71 -18.27 -26.92
CA LEU A 27 6.96 -17.12 -26.44
C LEU A 27 7.79 -15.85 -26.62
N LEU A 28 7.27 -14.87 -27.36
CA LEU A 28 7.93 -13.57 -27.52
C LEU A 28 7.80 -12.74 -26.24
N VAL A 29 8.92 -12.42 -25.60
CA VAL A 29 8.95 -11.62 -24.36
C VAL A 29 9.25 -10.13 -24.63
N ARG A 30 9.87 -9.82 -25.78
CA ARG A 30 10.14 -8.47 -26.26
C ARG A 30 10.09 -8.45 -27.79
N VAL A 31 9.51 -7.41 -28.37
CA VAL A 31 9.55 -7.14 -29.82
C VAL A 31 9.86 -5.66 -30.02
N GLU A 32 10.86 -5.37 -30.85
CA GLU A 32 11.25 -4.03 -31.27
C GLU A 32 11.07 -3.93 -32.78
N HIS A 33 10.30 -2.93 -33.20
CA HIS A 33 10.00 -2.68 -34.61
C HIS A 33 10.81 -1.49 -35.10
N HIS A 34 11.55 -1.69 -36.18
CA HIS A 34 12.33 -0.67 -36.88
C HIS A 34 11.75 -0.52 -38.29
N GLY A 35 11.15 0.63 -38.58
CA GLY A 35 10.66 0.97 -39.91
C GLY A 35 11.42 2.17 -40.46
N ARG A 36 11.80 2.12 -41.74
CA ARG A 36 12.35 3.25 -42.48
C ARG A 36 11.42 3.61 -43.62
N PHE A 37 10.87 4.82 -43.59
CA PHE A 37 10.06 5.34 -44.67
C PHE A 37 10.94 6.16 -45.63
N LEU A 38 11.00 5.74 -46.89
CA LEU A 38 11.70 6.50 -47.94
C LEU A 38 10.72 7.53 -48.53
N ALA A 39 11.06 8.81 -48.42
CA ALA A 39 10.33 9.87 -49.09
C ALA A 39 10.48 9.74 -50.61
N TYR A 40 9.42 10.11 -51.35
CA TYR A 40 9.39 10.06 -52.81
C TYR A 40 10.57 10.83 -53.43
N GLY A 41 11.40 10.14 -54.23
CA GLY A 41 12.42 10.77 -55.09
C GLY A 41 13.88 10.33 -54.87
N THR A 42 14.19 9.58 -53.81
CA THR A 42 15.56 9.07 -53.58
C THR A 42 15.58 7.55 -53.47
N ALA A 43 15.35 6.85 -54.58
CA ALA A 43 15.48 5.40 -54.64
C ALA A 43 16.69 5.01 -55.50
N SER A 44 17.86 4.88 -54.85
CA SER A 44 18.95 4.04 -55.35
C SER A 44 19.40 3.13 -54.22
N GLY A 45 18.73 1.99 -54.07
CA GLY A 45 19.09 0.96 -53.10
C GLY A 45 17.86 0.31 -52.50
N ALA A 46 17.74 -1.02 -52.66
CA ALA A 46 16.77 -1.87 -51.98
C ALA A 46 17.14 -2.00 -50.49
N ASP A 47 17.09 -0.89 -49.75
CA ASP A 47 17.34 -0.87 -48.31
C ASP A 47 16.07 -1.36 -47.60
N GLU A 48 16.20 -2.36 -46.72
CA GLU A 48 15.07 -3.00 -46.02
C GLU A 48 14.20 -1.94 -45.31
N SER A 49 12.96 -1.77 -45.77
CA SER A 49 12.04 -0.74 -45.26
C SER A 49 11.51 -1.05 -43.86
N TYR A 50 11.65 -2.30 -43.40
CA TYR A 50 11.13 -2.76 -42.12
C TYR A 50 11.90 -3.97 -41.58
N ARG A 51 12.16 -3.95 -40.27
CA ARG A 51 12.83 -5.02 -39.51
C ARG A 51 12.27 -5.10 -38.10
N ALA A 52 12.09 -6.31 -37.58
CA ALA A 52 11.81 -6.57 -36.18
C ALA A 52 12.94 -7.37 -35.52
N VAL A 53 13.31 -6.94 -34.32
CA VAL A 53 14.18 -7.68 -33.40
C VAL A 53 13.30 -8.17 -32.27
N PHE A 54 13.47 -9.41 -31.83
CA PHE A 54 12.66 -9.97 -30.76
C PHE A 54 13.51 -10.81 -29.82
N GLU A 55 13.07 -10.87 -28.57
CA GLU A 55 13.57 -11.80 -27.57
C GLU A 55 12.47 -12.83 -27.28
N ALA A 56 12.84 -14.09 -27.15
CA ALA A 56 11.91 -15.16 -26.91
C ALA A 56 12.45 -16.19 -25.92
N ILE A 57 11.53 -16.86 -25.22
CA ILE A 57 11.83 -18.00 -24.36
C ILE A 57 11.03 -19.22 -24.85
N PRO A 58 11.43 -20.47 -24.54
CA PRO A 58 10.58 -21.63 -24.80
C PRO A 58 9.21 -21.46 -24.13
N ALA A 59 8.12 -21.69 -24.87
CA ALA A 59 6.75 -21.48 -24.39
C ALA A 59 6.39 -22.41 -23.20
N ALA A 60 7.10 -23.53 -23.06
CA ALA A 60 6.98 -24.43 -21.91
C ALA A 60 7.51 -23.82 -20.59
N VAL A 61 8.36 -22.78 -20.66
CA VAL A 61 8.89 -22.08 -19.48
C VAL A 61 7.94 -20.94 -19.10
N PRO A 62 7.34 -20.95 -17.90
CA PRO A 62 6.47 -19.87 -17.48
C PRO A 62 7.23 -18.55 -17.34
N TYR A 63 6.85 -17.55 -18.12
CA TYR A 63 7.42 -16.21 -18.00
C TYR A 63 7.08 -15.58 -16.63
N ARG A 64 8.04 -14.87 -16.05
CA ARG A 64 7.87 -14.02 -14.87
C ARG A 64 8.57 -12.68 -15.15
N PRO A 65 7.85 -11.54 -15.11
CA PRO A 65 8.48 -10.26 -15.35
C PRO A 65 9.50 -9.93 -14.25
N PRO A 66 10.62 -9.26 -14.59
CA PRO A 66 11.58 -8.82 -13.60
C PRO A 66 10.94 -7.79 -12.66
N ARG A 67 11.26 -7.87 -11.36
CA ARG A 67 10.76 -6.94 -10.35
C ARG A 67 11.57 -5.65 -10.32
N VAL A 68 11.45 -4.85 -11.38
CA VAL A 68 12.17 -3.57 -11.53
C VAL A 68 11.49 -2.42 -10.79
N THR A 69 10.17 -2.49 -10.63
CA THR A 69 9.41 -1.44 -9.94
C THR A 69 9.72 -1.49 -8.43
N PRO A 70 10.25 -0.40 -7.85
CA PRO A 70 10.54 -0.37 -6.42
C PRO A 70 9.24 -0.47 -5.61
N LYS A 71 9.29 -1.15 -4.45
CA LYS A 71 8.14 -1.20 -3.53
C LYS A 71 7.88 0.21 -2.98
N PRO A 72 6.63 0.72 -3.03
CA PRO A 72 6.27 1.99 -2.39
C PRO A 72 6.63 1.98 -0.90
N LYS A 73 7.06 3.14 -0.39
CA LYS A 73 7.42 3.30 1.02
C LYS A 73 6.78 4.56 1.58
N ILE A 74 6.26 4.47 2.80
CA ILE A 74 5.83 5.62 3.61
C ILE A 74 6.89 5.81 4.70
N VAL A 75 7.64 6.90 4.60
CA VAL A 75 8.65 7.27 5.61
C VAL A 75 7.97 8.14 6.65
N GLY A 76 8.10 7.76 7.93
CA GLY A 76 7.54 8.49 9.05
C GLY A 76 6.18 7.98 9.50
N VAL A 77 5.34 8.90 9.98
CA VAL A 77 4.01 8.62 10.52
C VAL A 77 2.94 9.39 9.74
N VAL A 78 1.74 8.84 9.70
CA VAL A 78 0.56 9.48 9.10
C VAL A 78 -0.58 9.50 10.11
N SER A 79 -1.37 10.57 10.11
CA SER A 79 -2.60 10.66 10.90
C SER A 79 -3.74 9.86 10.27
N GLY A 80 -4.56 9.27 11.14
CA GLY A 80 -5.84 8.67 10.78
C GLY A 80 -6.86 8.85 11.90
N ILE A 81 -8.12 8.55 11.59
CA ILE A 81 -9.26 8.68 12.50
C ILE A 81 -9.85 7.30 12.74
N THR A 82 -10.00 6.90 13.99
CA THR A 82 -10.62 5.61 14.35
C THR A 82 -12.10 5.57 13.98
N GLU A 83 -12.55 4.46 13.40
CA GLU A 83 -13.94 4.29 12.96
C GLU A 83 -14.80 3.55 14.00
N ALA A 84 -16.11 3.83 13.95
CA ALA A 84 -17.12 3.03 14.64
C ALA A 84 -17.39 1.72 13.88
N ASP A 85 -18.05 0.77 14.54
CA ASP A 85 -18.53 -0.45 13.88
C ASP A 85 -19.71 -0.11 12.94
N PRO A 86 -19.59 -0.33 11.62
CA PRO A 86 -20.71 -0.17 10.70
C PRO A 86 -21.78 -1.24 11.00
N GLY A 87 -22.82 -0.85 11.76
CA GLY A 87 -24.02 -1.66 11.96
C GLY A 87 -24.25 -2.17 13.40
N VAL A 88 -23.37 -1.86 14.36
CA VAL A 88 -23.56 -2.26 15.76
C VAL A 88 -23.80 -1.07 16.68
N SER A 89 -22.91 -0.07 16.67
CA SER A 89 -23.04 1.11 17.51
C SER A 89 -22.11 2.23 17.05
N THR A 90 -22.59 3.47 17.10
CA THR A 90 -21.77 4.68 16.91
C THR A 90 -21.06 5.14 18.18
N GLU A 91 -21.32 4.50 19.32
CA GLU A 91 -20.77 4.94 20.61
C GLU A 91 -19.37 4.36 20.89
N ARG A 92 -18.98 3.27 20.23
CA ARG A 92 -17.71 2.58 20.48
C ARG A 92 -16.93 2.40 19.19
N ALA A 93 -15.60 2.54 19.28
CA ALA A 93 -14.74 2.24 18.15
C ALA A 93 -14.86 0.75 17.85
N TRP A 94 -14.74 0.41 16.57
CA TRP A 94 -14.63 -0.99 16.20
C TRP A 94 -13.33 -1.55 16.77
N ILE A 95 -13.45 -2.65 17.52
CA ILE A 95 -12.31 -3.40 18.05
C ILE A 95 -12.57 -4.89 17.87
N ASP A 96 -11.60 -5.63 17.35
CA ASP A 96 -11.72 -7.08 17.22
C ASP A 96 -11.25 -7.84 18.46
N GLU A 97 -11.35 -9.17 18.41
CA GLU A 97 -10.90 -10.11 19.45
C GLU A 97 -9.40 -9.97 19.80
N HIS A 98 -8.60 -9.30 18.97
CA HIS A 98 -7.17 -9.07 19.17
C HIS A 98 -6.85 -7.64 19.61
N GLY A 99 -7.87 -6.80 19.86
CA GLY A 99 -7.66 -5.41 20.27
C GLY A 99 -7.25 -4.46 19.14
N ARG A 100 -7.52 -4.82 17.87
CA ARG A 100 -7.15 -4.01 16.69
C ARG A 100 -8.29 -3.09 16.27
N TYR A 101 -7.97 -1.98 15.62
CA TYR A 101 -8.92 -0.94 15.22
C TYR A 101 -9.09 -0.82 13.72
N LEU A 102 -10.25 -0.35 13.28
CA LEU A 102 -10.41 0.23 11.94
C LEU A 102 -10.06 1.71 12.00
N VAL A 103 -9.28 2.18 11.03
CA VAL A 103 -8.81 3.57 10.98
C VAL A 103 -8.91 4.10 9.57
N ARG A 104 -9.58 5.23 9.39
CA ARG A 104 -9.56 5.97 8.13
C ARG A 104 -8.35 6.88 8.09
N MET A 105 -7.45 6.65 7.14
CA MET A 105 -6.31 7.53 6.90
C MET A 105 -6.81 8.90 6.42
N LEU A 106 -6.16 9.99 6.81
CA LEU A 106 -6.59 11.33 6.37
C LEU A 106 -6.42 11.58 4.87
N PHE A 107 -5.54 10.81 4.21
CA PHE A 107 -5.39 10.86 2.75
C PHE A 107 -6.38 9.96 2.01
N ASP A 108 -7.22 9.19 2.72
CA ASP A 108 -8.27 8.39 2.08
C ASP A 108 -9.34 9.34 1.52
N THR A 109 -9.58 9.26 0.22
CA THR A 109 -10.51 10.13 -0.49
C THR A 109 -11.96 9.66 -0.40
N ALA A 110 -12.20 8.44 0.09
CA ALA A 110 -13.56 7.94 0.28
C ALA A 110 -14.25 8.67 1.43
N ALA A 111 -15.54 8.98 1.25
CA ALA A 111 -16.31 9.65 2.28
C ALA A 111 -16.50 8.73 3.51
N PRO A 112 -16.68 9.31 4.71
CA PRO A 112 -17.01 8.53 5.89
C PRO A 112 -18.24 7.64 5.68
N GLY A 113 -18.10 6.34 5.96
CA GLY A 113 -19.17 5.35 5.80
C GLY A 113 -19.41 4.86 4.36
N GLU A 114 -18.72 5.40 3.35
CA GLU A 114 -18.87 4.97 1.95
C GLU A 114 -18.33 3.54 1.72
N ARG A 115 -17.21 3.22 2.37
CA ARG A 115 -16.59 1.89 2.36
C ARG A 115 -15.91 1.60 3.68
N LYS A 116 -15.48 0.35 3.88
CA LYS A 116 -14.62 -0.03 5.01
C LYS A 116 -13.31 0.76 4.93
N ALA A 117 -12.94 1.42 6.04
CA ALA A 117 -11.81 2.35 6.09
C ALA A 117 -10.44 1.68 5.93
N SER A 118 -10.17 0.64 6.72
CA SER A 118 -8.91 -0.11 6.67
C SER A 118 -9.11 -1.60 6.92
N LEU A 119 -8.04 -2.38 6.82
CA LEU A 119 -7.95 -3.64 7.56
C LEU A 119 -7.71 -3.38 9.06
N PRO A 120 -7.94 -4.35 9.95
CA PRO A 120 -7.67 -4.19 11.39
C PRO A 120 -6.20 -3.86 11.68
N ILE A 121 -5.95 -2.74 12.34
CA ILE A 121 -4.61 -2.22 12.66
C ILE A 121 -4.33 -2.40 14.15
N ARG A 122 -3.15 -2.92 14.48
CA ARG A 122 -2.69 -3.06 15.87
C ARG A 122 -2.34 -1.69 16.47
N MET A 123 -2.65 -1.51 17.75
CA MET A 123 -2.23 -0.35 18.54
C MET A 123 -1.10 -0.71 19.49
N ALA A 124 -0.03 0.07 19.45
CA ALA A 124 1.05 -0.01 20.44
C ALA A 124 0.50 0.32 21.83
N GLN A 125 0.83 -0.52 22.80
CA GLN A 125 0.44 -0.35 24.20
C GLN A 125 1.67 0.02 25.04
N ALA A 126 1.47 0.80 26.11
CA ALA A 126 2.56 1.12 27.03
C ALA A 126 3.14 -0.12 27.74
N HIS A 127 2.30 -1.13 27.99
CA HIS A 127 2.69 -2.42 28.56
C HIS A 127 1.75 -3.52 28.07
N SER A 128 2.28 -4.65 27.61
CA SER A 128 1.48 -5.77 27.10
C SER A 128 2.25 -7.08 27.17
N GLY A 129 1.54 -8.17 27.48
CA GLY A 129 2.03 -9.53 27.42
C GLY A 129 0.88 -10.56 27.47
N PRO A 130 1.18 -11.86 27.60
CA PRO A 130 0.14 -12.90 27.60
C PRO A 130 -0.79 -12.78 28.81
N GLY A 131 -2.01 -12.26 28.58
CA GLY A 131 -3.05 -12.12 29.61
C GLY A 131 -2.88 -10.93 30.56
N TYR A 132 -1.95 -10.01 30.30
CA TYR A 132 -1.76 -8.80 31.10
C TYR A 132 -1.35 -7.60 30.23
N GLY A 133 -1.54 -6.38 30.76
CA GLY A 133 -1.11 -5.15 30.08
C GLY A 133 -1.95 -3.94 30.47
N VAL A 134 -1.70 -2.86 29.75
CA VAL A 134 -2.46 -1.61 29.80
C VAL A 134 -3.09 -1.42 28.44
N HIS A 135 -4.41 -1.49 28.37
CA HIS A 135 -5.18 -1.20 27.15
C HIS A 135 -6.22 -0.13 27.47
N PHE A 136 -6.08 1.04 26.85
CA PHE A 136 -7.09 2.11 26.92
C PHE A 136 -7.86 2.15 25.60
N PRO A 137 -9.11 1.65 25.55
CA PRO A 137 -9.82 1.57 24.28
C PRO A 137 -10.12 2.95 23.71
N LEU A 138 -9.78 3.15 22.43
CA LEU A 138 -10.15 4.37 21.72
C LEU A 138 -11.66 4.42 21.44
N ARG A 139 -12.17 5.63 21.24
CA ARG A 139 -13.56 5.92 20.81
C ARG A 139 -13.57 6.28 19.32
N PRO A 140 -14.70 6.17 18.61
CA PRO A 140 -14.77 6.63 17.22
C PRO A 140 -14.42 8.11 17.13
N GLY A 141 -13.80 8.53 16.03
CA GLY A 141 -13.41 9.91 15.81
C GLY A 141 -12.11 10.35 16.48
N VAL A 142 -11.42 9.48 17.24
CA VAL A 142 -10.11 9.80 17.82
C VAL A 142 -9.04 9.82 16.74
N GLU A 143 -8.22 10.87 16.74
CA GLU A 143 -7.04 10.96 15.88
C GLU A 143 -5.90 10.10 16.44
N VAL A 144 -5.29 9.33 15.55
CA VAL A 144 -4.19 8.44 15.84
C VAL A 144 -3.05 8.63 14.85
N LEU A 145 -1.82 8.45 15.32
CA LEU A 145 -0.65 8.37 14.47
C LEU A 145 -0.36 6.93 14.10
N ILE A 146 -0.03 6.70 12.84
CA ILE A 146 0.18 5.38 12.25
C ILE A 146 1.59 5.36 11.64
N ALA A 147 2.39 4.42 12.11
CA ALA A 147 3.69 4.11 11.52
C ALA A 147 3.59 2.87 10.64
N PHE A 148 4.54 2.72 9.73
CA PHE A 148 4.60 1.61 8.77
C PHE A 148 5.89 0.81 9.01
N ILE A 149 5.78 -0.48 9.34
CA ILE A 149 6.95 -1.30 9.70
C ILE A 149 7.90 -1.41 8.51
N GLY A 150 9.13 -0.88 8.65
CA GLY A 150 10.11 -0.82 7.56
C GLY A 150 9.69 0.14 6.43
N GLY A 151 8.75 1.04 6.69
CA GLY A 151 8.12 1.92 5.72
C GLY A 151 7.14 1.22 4.78
N ASP A 152 6.76 -0.03 5.06
CA ASP A 152 5.87 -0.82 4.23
C ASP A 152 4.39 -0.40 4.40
N PRO A 153 3.73 0.18 3.38
CA PRO A 153 2.33 0.60 3.46
C PRO A 153 1.35 -0.51 3.87
N ASP A 154 1.71 -1.77 3.62
CA ASP A 154 0.89 -2.94 3.93
C ASP A 154 1.02 -3.38 5.40
N ARG A 155 1.89 -2.73 6.18
CA ARG A 155 2.20 -3.09 7.57
C ARG A 155 2.02 -1.91 8.54
N PRO A 156 0.81 -1.34 8.63
CA PRO A 156 0.52 -0.23 9.53
C PRO A 156 0.46 -0.69 11.00
N VAL A 157 0.83 0.21 11.91
CA VAL A 157 0.67 0.08 13.36
C VAL A 157 0.31 1.46 13.92
N ILE A 158 -0.75 1.55 14.73
CA ILE A 158 -1.04 2.76 15.50
C ILE A 158 0.02 2.88 16.59
N VAL A 159 0.73 4.00 16.61
CA VAL A 159 1.80 4.26 17.60
C VAL A 159 1.32 5.09 18.79
N GLY A 160 0.17 5.75 18.66
CA GLY A 160 -0.46 6.48 19.74
C GLY A 160 -1.68 7.28 19.27
N SER A 161 -2.55 7.66 20.20
CA SER A 161 -3.58 8.67 19.97
C SER A 161 -3.03 10.06 20.25
N VAL A 162 -3.44 11.03 19.45
CA VAL A 162 -2.99 12.42 19.57
C VAL A 162 -4.17 13.35 19.86
N PRO A 163 -4.11 14.13 20.96
CA PRO A 163 -5.09 15.17 21.22
C PRO A 163 -5.06 16.25 20.13
N ASN A 164 -6.21 16.87 19.87
CA ASN A 164 -6.33 18.01 18.97
C ASN A 164 -7.41 18.96 19.50
N ALA A 165 -7.71 20.03 18.75
CA ALA A 165 -8.69 21.03 19.18
C ALA A 165 -10.12 20.48 19.39
N LEU A 166 -10.50 19.40 18.69
CA LEU A 166 -11.81 18.75 18.84
C LEU A 166 -11.81 17.73 19.98
N THR A 167 -10.68 17.07 20.23
CA THR A 167 -10.49 16.10 21.31
C THR A 167 -9.30 16.49 22.19
N PRO A 168 -9.48 17.48 23.10
CA PRO A 168 -8.41 17.97 23.94
C PRO A 168 -7.98 16.93 24.99
N THR A 169 -6.73 17.04 25.42
CA THR A 169 -6.18 16.23 26.51
C THR A 169 -6.77 16.65 27.87
N PRO A 170 -6.83 15.75 28.88
CA PRO A 170 -7.28 16.07 30.24
C PRO A 170 -6.41 17.09 31.00
N VAL A 171 -5.20 17.38 30.52
CA VAL A 171 -4.25 18.32 31.13
C VAL A 171 -3.93 19.43 30.13
N VAL A 172 -4.16 20.67 30.55
CA VAL A 172 -3.94 21.88 29.75
C VAL A 172 -3.16 22.90 30.57
N ASP A 173 -2.89 24.08 30.02
CA ASP A 173 -2.09 25.15 30.64
C ASP A 173 -2.48 25.47 32.10
N ARG A 174 -3.77 25.59 32.39
CA ARG A 174 -4.28 25.86 33.76
C ARG A 174 -4.09 24.72 34.76
N ASP A 175 -3.78 23.51 34.28
CA ASP A 175 -3.66 22.28 35.05
C ASP A 175 -2.22 21.71 34.93
N ALA A 176 -1.22 22.53 34.59
CA ALA A 176 0.10 22.06 34.16
C ALA A 176 0.91 21.27 35.21
N THR A 177 0.55 21.34 36.50
CA THR A 177 1.16 20.53 37.59
C THR A 177 0.49 19.17 37.78
N MET A 178 -0.61 18.92 37.07
CA MET A 178 -1.44 17.73 37.23
C MET A 178 -1.04 16.63 36.25
N HIS A 179 -0.86 15.41 36.75
CA HIS A 179 -0.76 14.18 35.96
C HIS A 179 -2.08 13.43 36.05
N ARG A 180 -2.79 13.24 34.94
CA ARG A 180 -4.15 12.67 34.94
C ARG A 180 -4.32 11.48 34.00
N ILE A 181 -4.95 10.42 34.49
CA ILE A 181 -5.56 9.35 33.69
C ILE A 181 -7.07 9.46 33.88
N ARG A 182 -7.75 9.92 32.83
CA ARG A 182 -9.21 10.10 32.84
C ARG A 182 -9.87 9.13 31.87
N THR A 183 -10.77 8.29 32.36
CA THR A 183 -11.60 7.44 31.52
C THR A 183 -12.80 8.21 30.96
N TRP A 184 -13.39 7.69 29.90
CA TRP A 184 -14.59 8.27 29.29
C TRP A 184 -15.77 8.38 30.27
N SER A 185 -15.95 7.39 31.15
CA SER A 185 -17.04 7.41 32.15
C SER A 185 -16.80 8.41 33.28
N GLY A 186 -15.65 9.07 33.33
CA GLY A 186 -15.31 10.07 34.33
C GLY A 186 -14.51 9.53 35.52
N VAL A 187 -14.06 8.28 35.49
CA VAL A 187 -13.10 7.78 36.50
C VAL A 187 -11.77 8.51 36.28
N LEU A 188 -11.25 9.09 37.35
CA LEU A 188 -10.05 9.91 37.32
C LEU A 188 -9.04 9.36 38.33
N VAL A 189 -7.82 9.14 37.87
CA VAL A 189 -6.63 9.00 38.72
C VAL A 189 -5.78 10.23 38.46
N GLU A 190 -5.42 10.94 39.52
CA GLU A 190 -4.61 12.14 39.41
C GLU A 190 -3.50 12.19 40.47
N ILE A 191 -2.38 12.78 40.07
CA ILE A 191 -1.23 13.08 40.92
C ILE A 191 -0.90 14.54 40.66
N ASP A 192 -0.81 15.34 41.72
CA ASP A 192 -0.39 16.74 41.65
C ASP A 192 1.05 16.82 42.16
N ASP A 193 1.95 17.39 41.35
CA ASP A 193 3.33 17.61 41.77
C ASP A 193 3.42 18.70 42.85
N GLY A 194 2.39 19.53 43.00
CA GLY A 194 2.36 20.69 43.87
C GLY A 194 3.22 21.83 43.32
N ALA A 195 2.64 23.02 43.23
CA ALA A 195 3.39 24.24 42.96
C ALA A 195 4.03 24.81 44.24
#